data_AF-A0A496VQS4-F1
#
_entry.id   AF-A0A496VQS4-F1
#
_cell.length_a   1.000
_cell.length_b   1.000
_cell.length_c   1.000
_cell.angle_alpha   90.00
_cell.angle_beta   90.00
_cell.angle_gamma   90.00
#
_symmetry.space_group_name_H-M   'P 1'
#
loop_
_entity.id
_entity.type
_entity.pdbx_description
1 polymer ?
#
loop_
_entity_poly.entity_id
_entity_poly.type
_entity_poly.pdbx_seq_one_letter_code
_entity_poly.pdbx_strand_id
1 'polypeptide(L)'
;MGNKKNVAHPTFYYSQENLLKIKNIISTLFLAENNYDMEQLEQELVKLFQMEPDKQAVSLFLNWFKQLAIHGRIDKNDYSSLEKVYTTTQEVSMLLTSLRQERQTLYQNGVTQGITKTAKRMLDENIDISLITKVTQLSKREILQLNTEQKKKS
;
A
#
# COMPACT_ATOMS: atom_id res chain seq x y z
N MET A 1 -47.00 -11.97 10.34
CA MET A 1 -46.08 -12.11 9.20
C MET A 1 -45.57 -10.74 8.79
N GLY A 2 -44.43 -10.31 9.35
CA GLY A 2 -43.76 -9.07 8.94
C GLY A 2 -42.79 -9.39 7.80
N ASN A 3 -43.13 -8.95 6.59
CA ASN A 3 -42.35 -9.24 5.40
C ASN A 3 -41.08 -8.37 5.41
N LYS A 4 -39.92 -8.99 5.64
CA LYS A 4 -38.60 -8.35 5.49
C LYS A 4 -38.43 -7.97 4.01
N LYS A 5 -38.58 -6.67 3.69
CA LYS A 5 -38.08 -6.15 2.42
C LYS A 5 -36.56 -6.21 2.49
N ASN A 6 -36.00 -7.20 1.81
CA ASN A 6 -34.60 -7.31 1.50
C ASN A 6 -34.27 -6.14 0.55
N VAL A 7 -33.83 -5.01 1.12
CA VAL A 7 -33.32 -3.88 0.35
C VAL A 7 -31.95 -4.30 -0.17
N ALA A 8 -31.92 -4.75 -1.42
CA ALA A 8 -30.69 -4.88 -2.17
C ALA A 8 -30.01 -3.49 -2.17
N HIS A 9 -28.86 -3.39 -1.50
CA HIS A 9 -27.99 -2.23 -1.61
C HIS A 9 -27.58 -2.11 -3.08
N PRO A 10 -27.83 -0.97 -3.76
CA PRO A 10 -27.29 -0.76 -5.09
C PRO A 10 -25.77 -0.60 -4.93
N THR A 11 -25.02 -1.63 -5.32
CA THR A 11 -23.60 -1.48 -5.60
C THR A 11 -23.48 -0.68 -6.89
N PHE A 12 -23.11 0.60 -6.77
CA PHE A 12 -22.87 1.48 -7.90
C PHE A 12 -21.58 1.05 -8.61
N TYR A 13 -21.70 0.18 -9.61
CA TYR A 13 -20.61 -0.12 -10.54
C TYR A 13 -20.53 0.98 -11.60
N TYR A 14 -19.64 1.95 -11.42
CA TYR A 14 -19.25 2.87 -12.49
C TYR A 14 -18.14 2.24 -13.33
N SER A 15 -18.33 2.19 -14.65
CA SER A 15 -17.31 1.67 -15.56
C SER A 15 -16.08 2.59 -15.60
N GLN A 16 -14.89 2.02 -15.78
CA GLN A 16 -13.61 2.73 -15.89
C GLN A 16 -13.69 3.89 -16.90
N GLU A 17 -14.32 3.66 -18.05
CA GLU A 17 -14.50 4.65 -19.11
C GLU A 17 -15.34 5.86 -18.67
N ASN A 18 -16.33 5.64 -17.80
CA ASN A 18 -17.18 6.71 -17.28
C ASN A 18 -16.50 7.50 -16.16
N LEU A 19 -15.71 6.84 -15.31
CA LEU A 19 -14.90 7.51 -14.30
C LEU A 19 -13.83 8.41 -14.94
N LEU A 20 -13.15 7.94 -15.99
CA LEU A 20 -12.16 8.73 -16.74
C LEU A 20 -12.75 9.98 -17.44
N LYS A 21 -14.06 10.00 -17.73
CA LYS A 21 -14.76 11.16 -18.31
C LYS A 21 -15.07 12.25 -17.28
N ILE A 22 -15.22 11.86 -16.02
CA ILE A 22 -15.64 12.75 -14.94
C ILE A 22 -14.45 13.62 -14.43
N LYS A 23 -13.20 13.19 -14.68
CA LYS A 23 -11.94 13.96 -14.50
C LYS A 23 -11.89 14.83 -13.24
N ASN A 24 -12.48 14.37 -12.15
CA ASN A 24 -12.53 15.08 -10.88
C ASN A 24 -12.00 14.19 -9.76
N ILE A 25 -11.73 14.80 -8.60
CA ILE A 25 -11.21 14.14 -7.39
C ILE A 25 -11.97 12.85 -7.05
N ILE A 26 -13.29 12.80 -7.29
CA ILE A 26 -14.14 11.63 -7.01
C ILE A 26 -13.81 10.45 -7.94
N SER A 27 -13.58 10.70 -9.22
CA SER A 27 -13.19 9.65 -10.17
C SER A 27 -11.82 9.04 -9.86
N THR A 28 -10.86 9.88 -9.45
CA THR A 28 -9.52 9.42 -9.05
C THR A 28 -9.56 8.62 -7.75
N LEU A 29 -10.45 8.98 -6.82
CA LEU A 29 -10.73 8.22 -5.59
C LEU A 29 -11.30 6.83 -5.90
N PHE A 30 -12.26 6.71 -6.81
CA PHE A 30 -12.81 5.41 -7.23
C PHE A 30 -11.79 4.51 -7.95
N LEU A 31 -10.86 5.10 -8.72
CA LEU A 31 -9.76 4.36 -9.34
C LEU A 31 -8.79 3.82 -8.28
N ALA A 32 -8.51 4.60 -7.24
CA ALA A 32 -7.69 4.17 -6.12
C ALA A 32 -8.30 3.00 -5.32
N GLU A 33 -9.62 2.98 -5.14
CA GLU A 33 -10.30 1.93 -4.35
C GLU A 33 -10.41 0.57 -5.08
N ASN A 34 -10.45 0.55 -6.42
CA ASN A 34 -10.76 -0.65 -7.19
C ASN A 34 -9.53 -1.51 -7.58
N ASN A 35 -8.39 -1.42 -6.88
CA ASN A 35 -7.18 -2.22 -7.15
C ASN A 35 -6.68 -2.15 -8.62
N TYR A 36 -6.78 -0.99 -9.25
CA TYR A 36 -6.34 -0.80 -10.63
C TYR A 36 -4.82 -0.63 -10.76
N ASP A 37 -4.33 -0.78 -12.00
CA ASP A 37 -2.94 -0.58 -12.39
C ASP A 37 -2.37 0.71 -11.80
N MET A 38 -1.31 0.55 -11.01
CA MET A 38 -0.66 1.63 -10.29
C MET A 38 -0.03 2.65 -11.23
N GLU A 39 0.44 2.23 -12.41
CA GLU A 39 0.97 3.16 -13.41
C GLU A 39 -0.14 4.04 -13.97
N GLN A 40 -1.33 3.46 -14.20
CA GLN A 40 -2.50 4.20 -14.65
C GLN A 40 -2.97 5.20 -13.57
N LEU A 41 -3.02 4.77 -12.30
CA LEU A 41 -3.39 5.65 -11.19
C LEU A 41 -2.43 6.84 -11.05
N GLU A 42 -1.12 6.60 -11.16
CA GLU A 42 -0.11 7.66 -11.11
C GLU A 42 -0.29 8.68 -12.24
N GLN A 43 -0.55 8.23 -13.47
CA GLN A 43 -0.81 9.13 -14.59
C GLN A 43 -2.08 9.98 -14.39
N GLU A 44 -3.14 9.39 -13.85
CA GLU A 44 -4.39 10.11 -13.58
C GLU A 44 -4.23 11.11 -12.43
N LEU A 45 -3.44 10.81 -11.39
CA LEU A 45 -3.11 11.75 -10.31
C LEU A 45 -2.33 12.97 -10.83
N VAL A 46 -1.39 12.74 -11.75
CA VAL A 46 -0.64 13.82 -12.42
C VAL A 46 -1.57 14.68 -13.29
N LYS A 47 -2.46 14.06 -14.06
CA LYS A 47 -3.44 14.77 -14.90
C LYS A 47 -4.41 15.60 -14.04
N LEU A 48 -4.91 15.03 -12.94
CA LEU A 48 -5.77 15.74 -11.98
C LEU A 48 -5.07 17.00 -11.47
N PHE A 49 -3.81 16.87 -11.04
CA PHE A 49 -3.03 18.02 -10.60
C PHE A 49 -2.83 19.06 -11.69
N GLN A 50 -2.66 18.67 -12.95
CA GLN A 50 -2.50 19.64 -14.05
C GLN A 50 -3.80 20.38 -14.35
N MET A 51 -4.92 19.67 -14.40
CA MET A 51 -6.21 20.19 -14.85
C MET A 51 -6.95 21.03 -13.80
N GLU A 52 -6.82 20.68 -12.52
CA GLU A 52 -7.56 21.36 -11.46
C GLU A 52 -6.95 22.73 -11.14
N PRO A 53 -7.75 23.82 -11.16
CA PRO A 53 -7.24 25.16 -10.86
C PRO A 53 -6.93 25.33 -9.37
N ASP A 54 -7.68 24.67 -8.49
CA ASP A 54 -7.46 24.69 -7.04
C ASP A 54 -6.36 23.69 -6.66
N LYS A 55 -5.11 24.16 -6.71
CA LYS A 55 -3.94 23.34 -6.33
C LYS A 55 -3.94 22.98 -4.85
N GLN A 56 -4.61 23.76 -4.01
CA GLN A 56 -4.70 23.48 -2.58
C GLN A 56 -5.60 22.28 -2.32
N ALA A 57 -6.77 22.22 -2.96
CA ALA A 57 -7.68 21.09 -2.86
C ALA A 57 -7.05 19.79 -3.38
N VAL A 58 -6.36 19.82 -4.53
CA VAL A 58 -5.68 18.62 -5.05
C VAL A 58 -4.52 18.21 -4.16
N SER A 59 -3.76 19.16 -3.61
CA SER A 59 -2.67 18.83 -2.69
C SER A 59 -3.16 18.15 -1.42
N LEU A 60 -4.27 18.63 -0.86
CA LEU A 60 -4.92 17.99 0.28
C LEU A 60 -5.31 16.54 -0.04
N PHE A 61 -5.89 16.30 -1.22
CA PHE A 61 -6.22 14.95 -1.69
C PHE A 61 -4.97 14.08 -1.88
N LEU A 62 -3.90 14.59 -2.48
CA LEU A 62 -2.64 13.84 -2.67
C LEU A 62 -1.99 13.48 -1.33
N ASN A 63 -1.99 14.40 -0.37
CA ASN A 63 -1.48 14.12 0.98
C ASN A 63 -2.35 13.09 1.70
N TRP A 64 -3.68 13.20 1.60
CA TRP A 64 -4.60 12.20 2.14
C TRP A 64 -4.36 10.82 1.52
N PHE A 65 -4.19 10.74 0.20
CA PHE A 65 -3.91 9.51 -0.52
C PHE A 65 -2.58 8.90 -0.10
N LYS A 66 -1.54 9.71 0.07
CA LYS A 66 -0.25 9.29 0.61
C LYS A 66 -0.41 8.64 1.99
N GLN A 67 -1.14 9.27 2.89
CA GLN A 67 -1.39 8.76 4.23
C GLN A 67 -2.14 7.43 4.21
N LEU A 68 -3.17 7.32 3.38
CA LEU A 68 -3.90 6.07 3.19
C LEU A 68 -3.00 4.94 2.66
N ALA A 69 -2.17 5.24 1.67
CA ALA A 69 -1.29 4.25 1.03
C ALA A 69 -0.22 3.69 1.98
N ILE A 70 0.34 4.53 2.85
CA ILE A 70 1.42 4.14 3.77
C ILE A 70 0.86 3.43 5.01
N HIS A 71 -0.19 3.99 5.61
CA HIS A 71 -0.63 3.57 6.95
C HIS A 71 -1.90 2.70 6.93
N GLY A 72 -2.57 2.57 5.78
CA GLY A 72 -3.85 1.84 5.63
C GLY A 72 -5.03 2.46 6.39
N ARG A 73 -4.78 3.56 7.11
CA ARG A 73 -5.70 4.36 7.94
C ARG A 73 -4.99 5.64 8.33
N ILE A 74 -5.73 6.73 8.46
CA ILE A 74 -5.16 8.03 8.84
C ILE A 74 -5.07 8.09 10.36
N ASP A 75 -3.85 8.10 10.89
CA ASP A 75 -3.62 8.45 12.29
C ASP A 75 -3.88 9.96 12.46
N LYS A 76 -4.59 10.34 13.54
CA LYS A 76 -4.88 11.75 13.84
C LYS A 76 -3.62 12.58 14.09
N ASN A 77 -2.50 11.93 14.40
CA ASN A 77 -1.22 12.61 14.64
C ASN A 77 -0.50 13.03 13.35
N ASP A 78 -0.89 12.52 12.18
CA ASP A 78 -0.22 12.80 10.89
C ASP A 78 -0.88 13.94 10.09
N TYR A 79 -1.80 14.71 10.69
CA TYR A 79 -2.52 15.80 10.01
C TYR A 79 -1.61 16.94 9.53
N SER A 80 -0.46 17.17 10.16
CA SER A 80 0.52 18.18 9.71
C SER A 80 1.07 17.87 8.32
N SER A 81 1.09 16.59 7.92
CA SER A 81 1.50 16.20 6.56
C SER A 81 0.49 16.59 5.48
N LEU A 82 -0.76 16.89 5.86
CA LEU A 82 -1.81 17.36 4.95
C LEU A 82 -1.63 18.83 4.55
N GLU A 83 -0.80 19.59 5.29
CA GLU A 83 -0.56 21.02 5.07
C GLU A 83 0.36 21.31 3.88
N LYS A 84 1.06 20.28 3.35
CA LYS A 84 1.96 20.45 2.21
C LYS A 84 1.18 20.79 0.95
N VAL A 85 1.40 21.97 0.38
CA VAL A 85 0.85 22.32 -0.94
C VAL A 85 1.87 21.99 -2.02
N TYR A 86 1.48 21.15 -2.98
CA TYR A 86 2.25 20.89 -4.19
C TYR A 86 2.02 22.02 -5.19
N THR A 87 3.11 22.51 -5.76
CA THR A 87 3.09 23.66 -6.69
C THR A 87 3.47 23.27 -8.10
N THR A 88 4.19 22.15 -8.25
CA THR A 88 4.65 21.67 -9.56
C THR A 88 4.32 20.20 -9.80
N THR A 89 4.15 19.85 -11.09
CA THR A 89 4.01 18.46 -11.54
C THR A 89 5.20 17.60 -11.11
N GLN A 90 6.41 18.17 -11.07
CA GLN A 90 7.61 17.46 -10.64
C GLN A 90 7.51 17.00 -9.18
N GLU A 91 6.99 17.84 -8.29
CA GLU A 91 6.80 17.47 -6.89
C GLU A 91 5.77 16.34 -6.72
N VAL A 92 4.72 16.34 -7.54
CA VAL A 92 3.73 15.25 -7.58
C VAL A 92 4.37 13.96 -8.11
N SER A 93 5.14 14.01 -9.19
CA SER A 93 5.85 12.84 -9.71
C SER A 93 6.83 12.24 -8.69
N MET A 94 7.52 13.09 -7.93
CA MET A 94 8.42 12.64 -6.85
C MET A 94 7.65 11.95 -5.71
N LEU A 95 6.49 12.48 -5.31
CA LEU A 95 5.60 11.83 -4.33
C LEU A 95 5.18 10.43 -4.81
N LEU A 96 4.74 10.31 -6.05
CA LEU A 96 4.28 9.04 -6.61
C LEU A 96 5.41 8.01 -6.67
N THR A 97 6.59 8.47 -7.07
CA THR A 97 7.81 7.63 -7.08
C THR A 97 8.15 7.14 -5.68
N SER A 98 8.08 8.00 -4.66
CA SER A 98 8.40 7.59 -3.28
C SER A 98 7.38 6.56 -2.75
N LEU A 99 6.10 6.75 -3.05
CA LEU A 99 5.04 5.80 -2.66
C LEU A 99 5.25 4.42 -3.30
N ARG A 100 5.64 4.39 -4.57
CA ARG A 100 5.96 3.14 -5.28
C ARG A 100 7.12 2.40 -4.63
N GLN A 101 8.19 3.13 -4.31
CA GLN A 101 9.37 2.57 -3.64
C GLN A 101 9.02 2.01 -2.26
N GLU A 102 8.28 2.79 -1.47
CA GLU A 102 7.88 2.39 -0.11
C GLU A 102 7.02 1.13 -0.11
N ARG A 103 6.06 1.02 -1.05
CA ARG A 103 5.28 -0.21 -1.22
C ARG A 103 6.16 -1.41 -1.57
N GLN A 104 7.13 -1.23 -2.46
CA GLN A 104 8.05 -2.31 -2.82
C GLN A 104 8.86 -2.78 -1.61
N THR A 105 9.34 -1.82 -0.80
CA THR A 105 10.04 -2.10 0.46
C THR A 105 9.13 -2.84 1.45
N LEU A 106 7.89 -2.40 1.65
CA LEU A 106 6.92 -3.06 2.52
C LEU A 106 6.65 -4.51 2.08
N TYR A 107 6.47 -4.74 0.78
CA TYR A 107 6.28 -6.08 0.23
C TYR A 107 7.50 -6.98 0.49
N GLN A 108 8.71 -6.50 0.15
CA GLN A 108 9.96 -7.25 0.37
C GLN A 108 10.22 -7.54 1.86
N ASN A 109 9.91 -6.58 2.73
CA ASN A 109 10.00 -6.75 4.18
C ASN A 109 9.00 -7.82 4.65
N GLY A 110 7.77 -7.80 4.14
CA GLY A 110 6.75 -8.82 4.44
C GLY A 110 7.19 -10.22 4.03
N VAL A 111 7.73 -10.38 2.82
CA VAL A 111 8.28 -11.65 2.33
C VAL A 111 9.44 -12.12 3.22
N THR A 112 10.41 -11.25 3.48
CA THR A 112 11.58 -11.57 4.32
C THR A 112 11.17 -11.97 5.74
N GLN A 113 10.22 -11.24 6.33
CA GLN A 113 9.67 -11.56 7.65
C GLN A 113 8.94 -12.91 7.66
N GLY A 114 8.17 -13.23 6.61
CA GLY A 114 7.49 -14.52 6.47
C GLY A 114 8.46 -15.69 6.37
N ILE A 115 9.50 -15.54 5.54
CA ILE A 115 10.59 -16.54 5.41
C ILE A 115 11.30 -16.71 6.76
N THR A 116 11.65 -15.61 7.42
CA THR A 116 12.33 -15.63 8.74
C THR A 116 11.47 -16.29 9.82
N LYS A 117 10.17 -15.97 9.89
CA LYS A 117 9.25 -16.60 10.85
C LYS A 117 9.13 -18.11 10.61
N THR A 118 9.08 -18.52 9.35
CA THR A 118 9.03 -19.94 8.96
C THR A 118 10.31 -20.66 9.39
N ALA A 119 11.48 -20.08 9.08
CA ALA A 119 12.78 -20.61 9.49
C ALA A 119 12.90 -20.77 11.01
N LYS A 120 12.47 -19.76 11.76
CA LYS A 120 12.47 -19.78 13.24
C LYS A 120 11.61 -20.91 13.80
N ARG A 121 10.38 -21.05 13.32
CA ARG A 121 9.48 -22.13 13.73
C ARG A 121 10.07 -23.51 13.43
N MET A 122 10.68 -23.70 12.27
CA MET A 122 11.35 -24.95 11.92
C MET A 122 12.54 -25.25 12.84
N LEU A 123 13.32 -24.24 13.23
CA LEU A 123 14.39 -24.41 14.23
C LEU A 123 13.84 -24.84 15.59
N ASP A 124 12.72 -24.25 16.02
CA ASP A 124 12.05 -24.60 17.29
C ASP A 124 11.52 -26.04 17.28
N GLU A 125 11.07 -26.52 16.11
CA GLU A 125 10.64 -27.90 15.87
C GLU A 125 11.84 -28.86 15.64
N ASN A 126 13.08 -28.40 15.84
CA ASN A 126 14.33 -29.16 15.64
C ASN A 126 14.48 -29.76 14.23
N ILE A 127 13.91 -29.10 13.22
CA ILE A 127 14.05 -29.50 11.82
C ILE A 127 15.50 -29.33 11.36
N ASP A 128 15.97 -30.26 10.52
CA ASP A 128 17.33 -30.24 10.01
C ASP A 128 17.64 -28.97 9.19
N ILE A 129 18.82 -28.39 9.43
CA ILE A 129 19.26 -27.14 8.81
C ILE A 129 19.30 -27.25 7.29
N SER A 130 19.70 -28.39 6.73
CA SER A 130 19.72 -28.60 5.27
C SER A 130 18.32 -28.46 4.68
N LEU A 131 17.31 -29.05 5.33
CA LEU A 131 15.92 -28.92 4.89
C LEU A 131 15.42 -27.47 5.02
N ILE A 132 15.75 -26.78 6.11
CA ILE A 132 15.39 -25.36 6.31
C ILE A 132 15.99 -24.50 5.18
N THR A 133 17.27 -24.68 4.86
CA THR A 133 17.91 -23.92 3.76
C THR A 133 17.24 -24.19 2.42
N LYS A 134 16.81 -25.42 2.15
CA LYS A 134 16.11 -25.78 0.91
C LYS A 134 14.72 -25.12 0.82
N VAL A 135 13.95 -25.10 1.91
CA VAL A 135 12.58 -24.55 1.91
C VAL A 135 12.58 -23.03 1.91
N THR A 136 13.47 -22.42 2.68
CA THR A 136 13.48 -20.96 2.91
C THR A 136 14.41 -20.21 1.95
N GLN A 137 15.27 -20.93 1.23
CA GLN A 137 16.36 -20.39 0.40
C GLN A 137 17.37 -19.53 1.16
N LEU A 138 17.28 -19.48 2.50
CA LEU A 138 18.28 -18.85 3.34
C LEU A 138 19.57 -19.68 3.35
N SER A 139 20.70 -19.00 3.44
CA SER A 139 21.99 -19.65 3.59
C SER A 139 22.12 -20.30 4.97
N LYS A 140 22.98 -21.33 5.06
CA LYS A 140 23.30 -21.97 6.35
C LYS A 140 23.77 -20.96 7.41
N ARG A 141 24.52 -19.92 6.99
CA ARG A 141 25.00 -18.85 7.89
C ARG A 141 23.84 -18.07 8.49
N GLU A 142 22.86 -17.68 7.68
CA GLU A 142 21.68 -16.95 8.13
C GLU A 142 20.84 -17.78 9.10
N ILE A 143 20.62 -19.07 8.79
CA ILE A 143 19.90 -19.99 9.69
C ILE A 143 20.61 -20.15 11.06
N LEU A 144 21.94 -20.26 11.07
CA LEU A 144 22.72 -20.36 12.31
C LEU A 144 22.67 -19.07 13.14
N GLN A 145 22.70 -17.91 12.48
CA GLN A 145 22.54 -16.62 13.16
C GLN A 145 21.15 -16.53 13.80
N LEU A 146 20.09 -16.87 13.07
CA LEU A 146 18.72 -16.90 13.60
C LEU A 146 18.62 -17.81 14.82
N ASN A 147 19.18 -19.02 14.77
CA ASN A 147 19.18 -19.96 15.90
C ASN A 147 19.87 -19.38 17.14
N THR A 148 20.99 -18.68 16.94
CA THR A 148 21.73 -18.01 18.02
C THR A 148 20.92 -16.87 18.65
N GLU A 149 20.21 -16.09 17.83
CA GLU A 149 19.35 -15.00 18.30
C GLU A 149 18.12 -15.51 19.07
N GLN A 150 17.56 -16.67 18.70
CA GLN A 150 16.45 -17.28 19.42
C GLN A 150 16.87 -17.76 20.80
N LYS A 151 18.02 -18.45 20.90
CA LYS A 151 18.56 -18.93 22.19
C LYS A 151 18.96 -17.82 23.16
N LYS A 152 19.20 -16.60 22.69
CA LYS A 152 19.46 -15.43 23.55
C LYS A 152 18.19 -14.79 24.12
N LYS A 153 17.02 -15.12 23.59
CA LYS A 153 15.72 -14.58 24.00
C LYS A 153 14.91 -15.54 24.89
N SER A 154 15.36 -16.78 25.02
CA SER A 154 14.84 -17.80 25.95
C SER A 154 15.65 -17.84 27.23
#